data_AF-A0A7S0WYB5-F1
#
_entry.id   AF-A0A7S0WYB5-F1
#
_cell.length_a   1.000
_cell.length_b   1.000
_cell.length_c   1.000
_cell.angle_alpha   90.00
_cell.angle_beta   90.00
_cell.angle_gamma   90.00
#
_symmetry.space_group_name_H-M   'P 1'
#
loop_
_entity.id
_entity.type
_entity.pdbx_description
1 polymer ?
#
loop_
_entity_poly.entity_id
_entity_poly.type
_entity_poly.pdbx_seq_one_letter_code
_entity_poly.pdbx_strand_id
1 'polypeptide(L)'
;MADEPPGSAHAKEVEPPGYTNTGYRPTDDVDDSFSERRRTSTLTALKDERDPEKRAERLKWKQCAILQGFTEKKYLLYPKTPFMQRWDTTLGVLLVYTAFITPYEVAFLATQIDNRSGITMFTINRLVDLFFFTDLFFNFNLAYFDSSVGSGMWVMDRRKIVKRYLTSFFLVDVFSTMPFGMIVLFAGSEQLEQVKVLRVIRLLRLAKLLRILRTGRLLRRIEQSGVSYNVLTLCKFVVGVLTIAHWLACGFNLVVRIEEDPELNWVDRYFSNFQDVELKPPSNAEVYIAAFYWALVTMTTIGYGDISPATTAERFYEIFAMLIGTSVFAYVVGSLVTIVSNMDRKSNQFYELMDTLNGFMEELNFSEDLRKKVRNFFRFQRNSSNVAEYRHLLARMSPAIRGEVAGQQCGKWLSTIPFFHKAPIEFVQEIAQCLDVETFPQSEVIQAEGEYCEKMYIVQRGLV
;
A
#
# COMPACT_ATOMS: atom_id res chain seq x y z
N MET A 1 10.89 -30.50 -58.07
CA MET A 1 11.74 -29.95 -57.00
C MET A 1 10.88 -29.98 -55.73
N ALA A 2 10.79 -31.04 -54.93
CA ALA A 2 11.85 -31.94 -54.43
C ALA A 2 13.04 -31.12 -53.91
N ASP A 3 13.17 -30.91 -52.60
CA ASP A 3 13.88 -31.86 -51.73
C ASP A 3 13.82 -31.49 -50.23
N GLU A 4 14.08 -32.53 -49.44
CA GLU A 4 14.00 -32.80 -48.01
C GLU A 4 14.91 -31.97 -47.05
N PRO A 5 14.72 -32.11 -45.71
CA PRO A 5 15.53 -31.45 -44.68
C PRO A 5 16.72 -32.32 -44.19
N PRO A 6 17.77 -31.73 -43.58
CA PRO A 6 18.71 -32.46 -42.72
C PRO A 6 18.35 -32.22 -41.24
N GLY A 7 18.65 -33.06 -40.25
CA GLY A 7 19.49 -34.25 -40.16
C GLY A 7 19.72 -34.49 -38.66
N SER A 8 19.59 -35.73 -38.23
CA SER A 8 19.69 -36.20 -36.85
C SER A 8 21.12 -36.11 -36.28
N ALA A 9 21.24 -35.74 -35.01
CA ALA A 9 22.51 -35.77 -34.27
C ALA A 9 22.39 -36.68 -33.03
N HIS A 10 23.34 -37.62 -32.95
CA HIS A 10 23.47 -38.72 -32.01
C HIS A 10 23.53 -38.32 -30.52
N ALA A 11 22.80 -39.07 -29.71
CA ALA A 11 22.99 -39.19 -28.27
C ALA A 11 24.20 -40.07 -27.95
N LYS A 12 25.01 -39.68 -26.96
CA LYS A 12 26.03 -40.51 -26.29
C LYS A 12 25.58 -40.72 -24.84
N GLU A 13 25.29 -41.96 -24.50
CA GLU A 13 25.10 -42.47 -23.14
C GLU A 13 26.44 -42.54 -22.40
N VAL A 14 26.43 -42.24 -21.10
CA VAL A 14 27.56 -42.36 -20.18
C VAL A 14 27.16 -43.31 -19.06
N GLU A 15 27.80 -44.47 -19.00
CA GLU A 15 27.66 -45.48 -17.93
C GLU A 15 28.42 -45.07 -16.64
N PRO A 16 27.94 -45.46 -15.44
CA PRO A 16 28.68 -45.28 -14.18
C PRO A 16 29.49 -46.54 -13.79
N PRO A 17 30.68 -46.40 -13.18
CA PRO A 17 31.51 -47.55 -12.82
C PRO A 17 31.19 -48.14 -11.43
N GLY A 18 30.93 -49.45 -11.42
CA GLY A 18 31.71 -50.47 -10.70
C GLY A 18 31.89 -50.38 -9.18
N TYR A 19 31.13 -51.19 -8.45
CA TYR A 19 31.38 -51.62 -7.07
C TYR A 19 32.62 -52.52 -6.97
N THR A 20 33.46 -52.33 -5.93
CA THR A 20 34.32 -53.39 -5.39
C THR A 20 34.13 -53.50 -3.88
N ASN A 21 33.95 -54.74 -3.44
CA ASN A 21 33.62 -55.20 -2.10
C ASN A 21 34.93 -55.67 -1.43
N THR A 22 35.29 -55.11 -0.27
CA THR A 22 36.36 -55.67 0.58
C THR A 22 35.79 -55.93 1.97
N GLY A 23 36.00 -57.16 2.43
CA GLY A 23 35.28 -57.75 3.54
C GLY A 23 35.73 -57.33 4.93
N TYR A 24 34.85 -57.54 5.89
CA TYR A 24 35.18 -57.60 7.31
C TYR A 24 34.28 -58.62 8.01
N ARG A 25 34.88 -59.51 8.81
CA ARG A 25 34.21 -60.52 9.65
C ARG A 25 33.59 -59.84 10.89
N PRO A 26 32.49 -60.38 11.45
CA PRO A 26 31.87 -59.84 12.66
C PRO A 26 32.57 -60.38 13.92
N THR A 27 32.74 -59.52 14.92
CA THR A 27 32.91 -59.91 16.32
C THR A 27 31.73 -59.33 17.09
N ASP A 28 30.98 -60.21 17.73
CA ASP A 28 29.89 -59.93 18.66
C ASP A 28 30.37 -59.18 19.91
N ASP A 29 29.39 -58.63 20.62
CA ASP A 29 29.42 -58.02 21.97
C ASP A 29 29.83 -56.55 22.12
N VAL A 30 28.89 -55.63 21.86
CA VAL A 30 28.79 -54.33 22.58
C VAL A 30 27.32 -53.89 22.80
N ASP A 31 26.87 -54.11 24.03
CA ASP A 31 26.03 -53.24 24.88
C ASP A 31 24.74 -52.60 24.31
N ASP A 32 23.64 -53.35 24.35
CA ASP A 32 22.29 -52.93 23.90
C ASP A 32 21.61 -51.88 24.82
N SER A 33 22.19 -51.59 25.98
CA SER A 33 21.61 -50.68 26.99
C SER A 33 21.73 -49.19 26.62
N PHE A 34 22.73 -48.83 25.81
CA PHE A 34 22.93 -47.45 25.33
C PHE A 34 22.03 -47.10 24.14
N SER A 35 21.66 -48.10 23.34
CA SER A 35 20.81 -47.97 22.15
C SER A 35 19.36 -47.67 22.53
N GLU A 36 18.85 -48.32 23.59
CA GLU A 36 17.51 -48.12 24.13
C GLU A 36 17.31 -46.77 24.82
N ARG A 37 18.31 -46.26 25.57
CA ARG A 37 18.25 -44.92 26.17
C ARG A 37 18.21 -43.80 25.13
N ARG A 38 18.97 -43.93 24.03
CA ARG A 38 18.87 -43.00 22.90
C ARG A 38 17.50 -43.09 22.25
N ARG A 39 17.00 -44.30 21.94
CA ARG A 39 15.68 -44.47 21.31
C ARG A 39 14.54 -43.90 22.14
N THR A 40 14.51 -44.15 23.45
CA THR A 40 13.50 -43.59 24.36
C THR A 40 13.60 -42.06 24.49
N SER A 41 14.80 -41.48 24.51
CA SER A 41 15.03 -40.03 24.48
C SER A 41 14.57 -39.39 23.17
N THR A 42 14.87 -39.99 22.01
CA THR A 42 14.40 -39.47 20.71
C THR A 42 12.89 -39.65 20.55
N LEU A 43 12.31 -40.74 21.06
CA LEU A 43 10.87 -40.99 21.05
C LEU A 43 10.09 -40.04 21.97
N THR A 44 10.64 -39.70 23.14
CA THR A 44 10.02 -38.67 24.00
C THR A 44 10.12 -37.30 23.35
N ALA A 45 11.26 -36.93 22.74
CA ALA A 45 11.40 -35.68 22.00
C ALA A 45 10.42 -35.58 20.80
N LEU A 46 10.22 -36.68 20.06
CA LEU A 46 9.27 -36.77 18.94
C LEU A 46 7.79 -36.84 19.37
N LYS A 47 7.51 -37.26 20.61
CA LYS A 47 6.17 -37.17 21.22
C LYS A 47 5.87 -35.74 21.66
N ASP A 48 6.88 -35.06 22.21
CA ASP A 48 6.80 -33.66 22.66
C ASP A 48 6.69 -32.66 21.49
N GLU A 49 7.09 -33.03 20.27
CA GLU A 49 6.89 -32.26 19.04
C GLU A 49 5.50 -32.44 18.40
N ARG A 50 4.80 -33.52 18.74
CA ARG A 50 3.45 -33.83 18.24
C ARG A 50 2.32 -33.21 19.08
N ASP A 51 2.64 -32.76 20.28
CA ASP A 51 1.71 -32.05 21.15
C ASP A 51 1.59 -30.57 20.71
N PRO A 52 0.43 -30.15 20.16
CA PRO A 52 0.25 -28.81 19.61
C PRO A 52 0.36 -27.71 20.67
N GLU A 53 -0.01 -27.96 21.93
CA GLU A 53 0.11 -26.96 23.00
C GLU A 53 1.57 -26.74 23.38
N LYS A 54 2.35 -27.81 23.56
CA LYS A 54 3.78 -27.69 23.87
C LYS A 54 4.60 -27.15 22.71
N ARG A 55 4.21 -27.43 21.46
CA ARG A 55 4.81 -26.83 20.26
C ARG A 55 4.46 -25.34 20.17
N ALA A 56 3.23 -24.95 20.48
CA ALA A 56 2.81 -23.55 20.54
C ALA A 56 3.53 -22.80 21.66
N GLU A 57 3.70 -23.41 22.84
CA GLU A 57 4.50 -22.87 23.92
C GLU A 57 5.98 -22.75 23.53
N ARG A 58 6.59 -23.76 22.89
CA ARG A 58 7.98 -23.65 22.41
C ARG A 58 8.15 -22.61 21.30
N LEU A 59 7.16 -22.44 20.42
CA LEU A 59 7.15 -21.38 19.42
C LEU A 59 6.98 -20.00 20.06
N LYS A 60 6.12 -19.87 21.08
CA LYS A 60 6.00 -18.67 21.91
C LYS A 60 7.28 -18.39 22.68
N TRP A 61 7.94 -19.41 23.22
CA TRP A 61 9.23 -19.29 23.91
C TRP A 61 10.35 -18.96 22.93
N LYS A 62 10.39 -19.52 21.73
CA LYS A 62 11.36 -19.14 20.68
C LYS A 62 11.09 -17.73 20.17
N GLN A 63 9.84 -17.33 19.96
CA GLN A 63 9.47 -15.95 19.63
C GLN A 63 9.81 -14.99 20.77
N CYS A 64 9.54 -15.36 22.03
CA CYS A 64 9.89 -14.58 23.22
C CYS A 64 11.40 -14.53 23.43
N ALA A 65 12.15 -15.61 23.22
CA ALA A 65 13.61 -15.67 23.36
C ALA A 65 14.30 -14.91 22.22
N ILE A 66 13.74 -14.94 21.01
CA ILE A 66 14.16 -14.10 19.90
C ILE A 66 13.87 -12.62 20.23
N LEU A 67 12.69 -12.28 20.74
CA LEU A 67 12.32 -10.94 21.25
C LEU A 67 13.15 -10.50 22.48
N GLN A 68 13.55 -11.43 23.33
CA GLN A 68 14.36 -11.19 24.53
C GLN A 68 15.85 -11.02 24.17
N GLY A 69 16.38 -11.81 23.23
CA GLY A 69 17.68 -11.56 22.61
C GLY A 69 17.70 -10.26 21.79
N PHE A 70 16.55 -9.82 21.27
CA PHE A 70 16.37 -8.51 20.63
C PHE A 70 16.35 -7.32 21.61
N THR A 71 16.12 -7.54 22.91
CA THR A 71 16.01 -6.46 23.92
C THR A 71 17.31 -6.16 24.68
N GLU A 72 18.40 -6.90 24.47
CA GLU A 72 19.67 -6.64 25.15
C GLU A 72 20.44 -5.41 24.62
N LYS A 73 20.09 -4.88 23.44
CA LYS A 73 20.69 -3.63 22.92
C LYS A 73 19.80 -2.43 23.27
N LYS A 74 20.02 -1.87 24.46
CA LYS A 74 19.29 -0.76 25.12
C LYS A 74 18.96 0.49 24.25
N TYR A 75 19.56 0.61 23.07
CA TYR A 75 19.43 1.78 22.18
C TYR A 75 18.81 1.45 20.82
N LEU A 76 18.48 0.19 20.51
CA LEU A 76 17.99 -0.19 19.18
C LEU A 76 16.47 -0.15 19.10
N LEU A 77 15.93 0.51 18.06
CA LEU A 77 14.50 0.71 17.88
C LEU A 77 13.97 -0.22 16.79
N TYR A 78 12.90 -0.95 17.13
CA TYR A 78 12.26 -1.88 16.21
C TYR A 78 10.97 -1.30 15.62
N PRO A 79 10.81 -1.24 14.28
CA PRO A 79 9.68 -0.55 13.62
C PRO A 79 8.28 -1.11 13.91
N LYS A 80 8.17 -2.36 14.41
CA LYS A 80 6.87 -2.95 14.77
C LYS A 80 6.48 -2.73 16.22
N THR A 81 7.31 -2.05 17.03
CA THR A 81 6.92 -1.71 18.40
C THR A 81 5.76 -0.71 18.39
N PRO A 82 4.81 -0.80 19.34
CA PRO A 82 3.66 0.10 19.38
C PRO A 82 4.08 1.57 19.58
N PHE A 83 5.20 1.81 20.27
CA PHE A 83 5.80 3.13 20.39
C PHE A 83 6.20 3.70 19.02
N MET A 84 6.98 2.94 18.23
CA MET A 84 7.41 3.36 16.90
C MET A 84 6.24 3.56 15.95
N GLN A 85 5.21 2.72 16.03
CA GLN A 85 4.00 2.89 15.22
C GLN A 85 3.28 4.20 15.53
N ARG A 86 3.07 4.53 16.81
CA ARG A 86 2.46 5.80 17.21
C ARG A 86 3.32 6.98 16.81
N TRP A 87 4.64 6.88 16.98
CA TRP A 87 5.60 7.91 16.58
C TRP A 87 5.57 8.18 15.07
N ASP A 88 5.63 7.11 14.24
CA ASP A 88 5.51 7.19 12.78
C ASP A 88 4.18 7.87 12.37
N THR A 89 3.07 7.52 13.02
CA THR A 89 1.75 8.15 12.76
C THR A 89 1.76 9.63 13.13
N THR A 90 2.29 9.99 14.30
CA THR A 90 2.43 11.40 14.72
C THR A 90 3.28 12.18 13.73
N LEU A 91 4.43 11.64 13.30
CA LEU A 91 5.27 12.27 12.28
C LEU A 91 4.56 12.40 10.94
N GLY A 92 3.74 11.43 10.55
CA GLY A 92 2.90 11.52 9.36
C GLY A 92 1.95 12.71 9.41
N VAL A 93 1.27 12.92 10.54
CA VAL A 93 0.39 14.09 10.75
C VAL A 93 1.18 15.40 10.72
N LEU A 94 2.33 15.46 11.40
CA LEU A 94 3.21 16.63 11.41
C LEU A 94 3.80 16.95 10.03
N LEU A 95 4.01 15.93 9.19
CA LEU A 95 4.48 16.07 7.82
C LEU A 95 3.40 16.70 6.94
N VAL A 96 2.14 16.25 7.07
CA VAL A 96 0.99 16.88 6.40
C VAL A 96 0.86 18.34 6.85
N TYR A 97 0.93 18.62 8.16
CA TYR A 97 0.93 19.99 8.67
C TYR A 97 2.03 20.84 8.01
N THR A 98 3.28 20.35 7.99
CA THR A 98 4.41 21.07 7.40
C THR A 98 4.20 21.33 5.90
N ALA A 99 3.66 20.35 5.17
CA ALA A 99 3.45 20.40 3.73
C ALA A 99 2.42 21.45 3.28
N PHE A 100 1.44 21.78 4.11
CA PHE A 100 0.42 22.80 3.82
C PHE A 100 0.75 24.15 4.46
N ILE A 101 1.22 24.14 5.69
CA ILE A 101 1.44 25.37 6.44
C ILE A 101 2.70 26.11 5.98
N THR A 102 3.79 25.41 5.68
CA THR A 102 5.06 26.07 5.35
C THR A 102 4.98 26.87 4.04
N PRO A 103 4.43 26.33 2.93
CA PRO A 103 4.25 27.11 1.70
C PRO A 103 3.34 28.32 1.91
N TYR A 104 2.24 28.13 2.64
CA TYR A 104 1.30 29.21 2.97
C TYR A 104 1.98 30.33 3.78
N GLU A 105 2.76 30.00 4.80
CA GLU A 105 3.49 30.99 5.61
C GLU A 105 4.48 31.80 4.79
N VAL A 106 5.25 31.13 3.92
CA VAL A 106 6.27 31.77 3.10
C VAL A 106 5.63 32.67 2.04
N ALA A 107 4.50 32.27 1.46
CA ALA A 107 3.81 33.03 0.43
C ALA A 107 2.93 34.17 0.98
N PHE A 108 2.18 33.94 2.06
CA PHE A 108 1.11 34.85 2.51
C PHE A 108 1.41 35.59 3.82
N LEU A 109 2.02 34.95 4.81
CA LEU A 109 2.14 35.49 6.19
C LEU A 109 3.45 36.24 6.49
N ALA A 110 4.24 36.57 5.47
CA ALA A 110 5.64 36.98 5.60
C ALA A 110 5.93 38.30 6.37
N THR A 111 4.92 39.05 6.84
CA THR A 111 5.10 40.40 7.40
C THR A 111 4.44 40.67 8.77
N GLN A 112 3.82 39.70 9.45
CA GLN A 112 3.18 39.96 10.75
C GLN A 112 3.72 39.09 11.89
N ILE A 113 4.84 39.50 12.48
CA ILE A 113 5.33 38.94 13.75
C ILE A 113 4.67 39.63 14.97
N ASP A 114 4.00 40.77 14.77
CA ASP A 114 3.55 41.65 15.87
C ASP A 114 2.20 41.27 16.51
N ASN A 115 1.49 40.26 15.99
CA ASN A 115 0.18 39.84 16.52
C ASN A 115 0.28 38.55 17.36
N ARG A 116 -0.59 38.42 18.39
CA ARG A 116 -0.69 37.24 19.27
C ARG A 116 -0.84 35.91 18.51
N SER A 117 -1.47 35.95 17.34
CA SER A 117 -1.59 34.80 16.42
C SER A 117 -0.24 34.36 15.83
N GLY A 118 0.66 35.30 15.51
CA GLY A 118 2.00 35.02 15.00
C GLY A 118 2.89 34.31 16.01
N ILE A 119 2.80 34.70 17.30
CA ILE A 119 3.56 34.06 18.39
C ILE A 119 3.12 32.61 18.60
N THR A 120 1.80 32.34 18.59
CA THR A 120 1.26 30.98 18.69
C THR A 120 1.73 30.11 17.52
N MET A 121 1.65 30.63 16.29
CA MET A 121 2.08 29.91 15.10
C MET A 121 3.58 29.60 15.11
N PHE A 122 4.40 30.58 15.50
CA PHE A 122 5.83 30.40 15.68
C PHE A 122 6.13 29.29 16.69
N THR A 123 5.45 29.31 17.84
CA THR A 123 5.61 28.30 18.90
C THR A 123 5.26 26.90 18.39
N ILE A 124 4.13 26.74 17.71
CA ILE A 124 3.72 25.47 17.10
C ILE A 124 4.79 24.98 16.13
N ASN A 125 5.26 25.84 15.22
CA ASN A 125 6.31 25.48 14.27
C ASN A 125 7.63 25.04 14.94
N ARG A 126 8.02 25.66 16.06
CA ARG A 126 9.18 25.22 16.85
C ARG A 126 8.98 23.85 17.47
N LEU A 127 7.78 23.58 17.99
CA LEU A 127 7.45 22.24 18.50
C LEU A 127 7.51 21.19 17.38
N VAL A 128 6.92 21.48 16.22
CA VAL A 128 6.98 20.59 15.05
C VAL A 128 8.42 20.30 14.64
N ASP A 129 9.27 21.32 14.56
CA ASP A 129 10.70 21.14 14.23
C ASP A 129 11.42 20.28 15.28
N LEU A 130 11.08 20.38 16.57
CA LEU A 130 11.65 19.54 17.63
C LEU A 130 11.28 18.05 17.47
N PHE A 131 10.06 17.73 17.03
CA PHE A 131 9.67 16.35 16.73
C PHE A 131 10.51 15.77 15.59
N PHE A 132 10.71 16.52 14.51
CA PHE A 132 11.56 16.09 13.39
C PHE A 132 13.04 16.00 13.77
N PHE A 133 13.51 16.89 14.64
CA PHE A 133 14.86 16.80 15.21
C PHE A 133 15.05 15.55 16.06
N THR A 134 14.03 15.18 16.85
CA THR A 134 14.06 13.92 17.61
C THR A 134 14.06 12.70 16.68
N ASP A 135 13.28 12.74 15.60
CA ASP A 135 13.26 11.67 14.58
C ASP A 135 14.61 11.42 13.93
N LEU A 136 15.39 12.48 13.66
CA LEU A 136 16.76 12.37 13.16
C LEU A 136 17.61 11.45 14.05
N PHE A 137 17.52 11.57 15.38
CA PHE A 137 18.23 10.68 16.31
C PHE A 137 17.68 9.26 16.34
N PHE A 138 16.36 9.09 16.20
CA PHE A 138 15.76 7.77 16.14
C PHE A 138 16.17 7.01 14.88
N ASN A 139 16.33 7.69 13.74
CA ASN A 139 16.77 7.07 12.49
C ASN A 139 18.17 6.44 12.57
N PHE A 140 19.08 6.96 13.42
CA PHE A 140 20.38 6.33 13.68
C PHE A 140 20.30 4.99 14.42
N ASN A 141 19.16 4.71 15.04
CA ASN A 141 18.92 3.54 15.85
C ASN A 141 17.79 2.66 15.31
N LEU A 142 17.22 3.00 14.16
CA LEU A 142 16.09 2.30 13.57
C LEU A 142 16.56 1.10 12.73
N ALA A 143 16.07 -0.09 13.08
CA ALA A 143 16.35 -1.28 12.29
C ALA A 143 15.74 -1.16 10.88
N TYR A 144 16.47 -1.64 9.86
CA TYR A 144 15.97 -1.67 8.48
C TYR A 144 15.82 -3.12 7.97
N PHE A 145 14.91 -3.29 7.01
CA PHE A 145 14.68 -4.57 6.35
C PHE A 145 15.61 -4.71 5.15
N ASP A 146 16.39 -5.79 5.10
CA ASP A 146 17.28 -6.08 3.98
C ASP A 146 16.66 -7.13 3.06
N SER A 147 16.12 -6.67 1.93
CA SER A 147 15.51 -7.55 0.93
C SER A 147 16.55 -8.32 0.09
N SER A 148 17.85 -7.98 0.18
CA SER A 148 18.91 -8.60 -0.64
C SER A 148 19.32 -9.99 -0.16
N VAL A 149 19.15 -10.25 1.15
CA VAL A 149 19.39 -11.56 1.76
C VAL A 149 18.03 -12.21 1.91
N GLY A 150 17.68 -13.15 1.03
CA GLY A 150 16.36 -13.84 0.94
C GLY A 150 15.82 -14.47 2.24
N SER A 151 16.52 -14.32 3.36
CA SER A 151 16.13 -14.60 4.74
C SER A 151 15.04 -13.68 5.33
N GLY A 152 14.74 -12.52 4.74
CA GLY A 152 13.71 -11.60 5.28
C GLY A 152 13.99 -11.12 6.72
N MET A 153 15.27 -11.02 7.10
CA MET A 153 15.67 -10.67 8.46
C MET A 153 15.89 -9.16 8.63
N TRP A 154 15.59 -8.66 9.82
CA TRP A 154 15.86 -7.29 10.22
C TRP A 154 17.34 -7.12 10.56
N VAL A 155 17.99 -6.12 9.95
CA VAL A 155 19.38 -5.79 10.28
C VAL A 155 19.41 -4.92 11.53
N MET A 156 19.94 -5.50 12.60
CA MET A 156 19.99 -4.91 13.95
C MET A 156 21.39 -4.38 14.34
N ASP A 157 22.34 -4.41 13.41
CA ASP A 157 23.70 -3.92 13.64
C ASP A 157 23.78 -2.40 13.47
N ARG A 158 24.03 -1.69 14.57
CA ARG A 158 24.12 -0.23 14.61
C ARG A 158 25.14 0.33 13.61
N ARG A 159 26.29 -0.33 13.40
CA ARG A 159 27.30 0.18 12.45
C ARG A 159 26.76 0.17 11.02
N LYS A 160 26.03 -0.90 10.66
CA LYS A 160 25.38 -1.02 9.34
C LYS A 160 24.23 -0.01 9.18
N ILE A 161 23.43 0.19 10.22
CA ILE A 161 22.34 1.18 10.24
C ILE A 161 22.89 2.58 10.03
N VAL A 162 23.87 3.00 10.83
CA VAL A 162 24.49 4.34 10.74
C VAL A 162 25.12 4.56 9.37
N LYS A 163 25.92 3.60 8.88
CA LYS A 163 26.57 3.72 7.56
C LYS A 163 25.54 3.91 6.44
N ARG A 164 24.49 3.07 6.43
CA ARG A 164 23.41 3.15 5.43
C ARG A 164 22.66 4.47 5.52
N TYR A 165 22.37 4.95 6.72
CA TYR A 165 21.62 6.18 6.93
C TYR A 165 22.42 7.41 6.49
N LEU A 166 23.71 7.48 6.85
CA LEU A 166 24.62 8.55 6.43
C LEU A 166 24.80 8.62 4.91
N THR A 167 24.77 7.49 4.19
CA THR A 167 24.91 7.46 2.72
C THR A 167 23.60 7.66 1.95
N SER A 168 22.44 7.65 2.59
CA SER A 168 21.14 7.67 1.91
C SER A 168 20.38 8.98 2.11
N PHE A 169 19.83 9.19 3.31
CA PHE A 169 18.89 10.30 3.57
C PHE A 169 19.40 11.32 4.57
N PHE A 170 20.48 11.04 5.30
CA PHE A 170 20.97 11.92 6.37
C PHE A 170 21.10 13.40 5.99
N LEU A 171 21.68 13.71 4.81
CA LEU A 171 21.80 15.11 4.37
C LEU A 171 20.44 15.78 4.19
N VAL A 172 19.49 15.08 3.58
CA VAL A 172 18.10 15.54 3.45
C VAL A 172 17.48 15.78 4.82
N ASP A 173 17.77 14.93 5.81
CA ASP A 173 17.33 15.04 7.21
C ASP A 173 17.90 16.24 7.94
N VAL A 174 19.18 16.51 7.76
CA VAL A 174 19.81 17.68 8.38
C VAL A 174 19.28 18.97 7.76
N PHE A 175 19.29 19.09 6.43
CA PHE A 175 18.86 20.32 5.75
C PHE A 175 17.38 20.60 5.98
N SER A 176 16.53 19.58 5.99
CA SER A 176 15.10 19.79 6.18
C SER A 176 14.70 20.04 7.64
N THR A 177 15.57 19.77 8.61
CA THR A 177 15.32 19.98 10.04
C THR A 177 15.94 21.26 10.58
N MET A 178 16.86 21.87 9.82
CA MET A 178 17.55 23.09 10.23
C MET A 178 16.56 24.27 10.41
N PRO A 179 16.56 24.94 11.58
CA PRO A 179 15.65 26.05 11.84
C PRO A 179 16.17 27.36 11.24
N PHE A 180 16.18 27.47 9.90
CA PHE A 180 16.75 28.63 9.16
C PHE A 180 16.22 29.99 9.65
N GLY A 181 14.97 30.07 10.12
CA GLY A 181 14.40 31.29 10.67
C GLY A 181 15.08 31.82 11.93
N MET A 182 15.80 30.98 12.68
CA MET A 182 16.56 31.40 13.86
C MET A 182 17.85 32.13 13.50
N ILE A 183 18.40 31.88 12.30
CA ILE A 183 19.65 32.52 11.86
C ILE A 183 19.47 34.04 11.85
N VAL A 184 18.30 34.54 11.43
CA VAL A 184 17.96 35.98 11.46
C VAL A 184 17.96 36.55 12.88
N LEU A 185 17.43 35.80 13.86
CA LEU A 185 17.32 36.26 15.24
C LEU A 185 18.70 36.33 15.92
N PHE A 186 19.60 35.40 15.58
CA PHE A 186 20.95 35.33 16.16
C PHE A 186 22.00 36.19 15.44
N ALA A 187 21.78 36.54 14.17
CA ALA A 187 22.74 37.34 13.38
C ALA A 187 22.79 38.83 13.76
N GLY A 188 21.90 39.31 14.64
CA GLY A 188 21.88 40.71 15.09
C GLY A 188 21.28 41.66 14.04
N SER A 189 20.51 42.65 14.51
CA SER A 189 19.78 43.61 13.65
C SER A 189 20.68 44.57 12.87
N GLU A 190 21.94 44.75 13.25
CA GLU A 190 22.84 45.75 12.66
C GLU A 190 23.41 45.37 11.29
N GLN A 191 23.35 44.09 10.89
CA GLN A 191 23.84 43.63 9.57
C GLN A 191 22.69 43.35 8.57
N LEU A 192 21.44 43.64 8.96
CA LEU A 192 20.22 43.22 8.27
C LEU A 192 19.56 44.32 7.42
N GLU A 193 20.27 45.39 7.06
CA GLU A 193 19.76 46.41 6.12
C GLU A 193 19.47 45.86 4.71
N GLN A 194 19.88 44.63 4.40
CA GLN A 194 19.61 44.01 3.11
C GLN A 194 18.33 43.17 3.15
N VAL A 195 17.21 43.77 2.74
CA VAL A 195 15.90 43.11 2.49
C VAL A 195 16.06 41.80 1.68
N LYS A 196 17.08 41.71 0.82
CA LYS A 196 17.43 40.52 0.02
C LYS A 196 17.83 39.30 0.88
N VAL A 197 18.63 39.48 1.93
CA VAL A 197 19.07 38.38 2.80
C VAL A 197 17.88 37.80 3.59
N LEU A 198 16.98 38.66 4.07
CA LEU A 198 15.75 38.23 4.73
C LEU A 198 14.83 37.43 3.80
N ARG A 199 14.74 37.78 2.51
CA ARG A 199 13.98 37.01 1.51
C ARG A 199 14.57 35.61 1.31
N VAL A 200 15.89 35.50 1.13
CA VAL A 200 16.56 34.20 0.95
C VAL A 200 16.36 33.28 2.16
N ILE A 201 16.51 33.79 3.39
CA ILE A 201 16.33 32.98 4.60
C ILE A 201 14.86 32.51 4.75
N ARG A 202 13.89 33.28 4.25
CA ARG A 202 12.48 32.83 4.19
C ARG A 202 12.29 31.69 3.18
N LEU A 203 12.88 31.80 2.00
CA LEU A 203 12.81 30.74 0.98
C LEU A 203 13.47 29.45 1.47
N LEU A 204 14.54 29.53 2.26
CA LEU A 204 15.16 28.36 2.89
C LEU A 204 14.20 27.59 3.82
N ARG A 205 13.12 28.20 4.32
CA ARG A 205 12.09 27.45 5.07
C ARG A 205 11.39 26.41 4.20
N LEU A 206 11.31 26.60 2.89
CA LEU A 206 10.76 25.61 1.96
C LEU A 206 11.62 24.34 1.88
N ALA A 207 12.89 24.38 2.30
CA ALA A 207 13.72 23.17 2.43
C ALA A 207 13.11 22.15 3.42
N LYS A 208 12.20 22.57 4.32
CA LYS A 208 11.41 21.66 5.14
C LYS A 208 10.53 20.71 4.32
N LEU A 209 10.12 21.09 3.11
CA LEU A 209 9.33 20.24 2.22
C LEU A 209 10.13 19.01 1.73
N LEU A 210 11.47 19.04 1.79
CA LEU A 210 12.30 17.87 1.52
C LEU A 210 11.97 16.69 2.46
N ARG A 211 11.33 16.94 3.62
CA ARG A 211 10.78 15.89 4.51
C ARG A 211 9.78 14.98 3.78
N ILE A 212 9.05 15.48 2.79
CA ILE A 212 8.05 14.73 2.02
C ILE A 212 8.69 13.56 1.25
N LEU A 213 9.96 13.65 0.90
CA LEU A 213 10.69 12.54 0.26
C LEU A 213 10.77 11.29 1.15
N ARG A 214 10.44 11.40 2.45
CA ARG A 214 10.40 10.29 3.42
C ARG A 214 9.03 9.63 3.58
N THR A 215 8.02 10.06 2.84
CA THR A 215 6.63 9.58 2.98
C THR A 215 6.48 8.07 2.70
N GLY A 216 7.49 7.42 2.12
CA GLY A 216 7.52 5.97 1.90
C GLY A 216 7.23 5.12 3.15
N ARG A 217 7.54 5.60 4.36
CA ARG A 217 7.13 4.94 5.61
C ARG A 217 5.62 5.04 5.88
N LEU A 218 5.03 6.21 5.65
CA LEU A 218 3.61 6.47 5.87
C LEU A 218 2.73 5.72 4.85
N LEU A 219 3.14 5.68 3.58
CA LEU A 219 2.41 4.98 2.52
C LEU A 219 2.20 3.49 2.83
N ARG A 220 3.25 2.82 3.32
CA ARG A 220 3.19 1.41 3.73
C ARG A 220 2.23 1.16 4.90
N ARG A 221 2.01 2.15 5.77
CA ARG A 221 1.06 2.05 6.89
C ARG A 221 -0.38 2.20 6.41
N ILE A 222 -0.61 3.16 5.51
CA ILE A 222 -1.94 3.37 4.91
C ILE A 222 -2.38 2.10 4.17
N GLU A 223 -1.47 1.41 3.48
CA GLU A 223 -1.74 0.14 2.79
C GLU A 223 -2.08 -1.01 3.74
N GLN A 224 -1.71 -0.93 5.03
CA GLN A 224 -2.01 -1.94 6.05
C GLN A 224 -3.34 -1.68 6.79
N SER A 225 -4.06 -0.60 6.46
CA SER A 225 -5.27 -0.16 7.19
C SER A 225 -6.51 -1.03 6.96
N GLY A 226 -6.44 -2.06 6.10
CA GLY A 226 -7.57 -2.95 5.78
C GLY A 226 -8.67 -2.29 4.93
N VAL A 227 -8.54 -1.00 4.61
CA VAL A 227 -9.42 -0.29 3.68
C VAL A 227 -9.21 -0.85 2.26
N SER A 228 -10.27 -0.93 1.48
CA SER A 228 -10.17 -1.40 0.09
C SER A 228 -9.17 -0.55 -0.69
N TYR A 229 -8.35 -1.21 -1.50
CA TYR A 229 -7.31 -0.56 -2.29
C TYR A 229 -7.89 0.57 -3.18
N ASN A 230 -9.07 0.37 -3.74
CA ASN A 230 -9.77 1.35 -4.58
C ASN A 230 -10.14 2.63 -3.81
N VAL A 231 -10.67 2.50 -2.59
CA VAL A 231 -11.02 3.66 -1.75
C VAL A 231 -9.77 4.41 -1.32
N LEU A 232 -8.72 3.71 -0.90
CA LEU A 232 -7.44 4.34 -0.55
C LEU A 232 -6.84 5.09 -1.73
N THR A 233 -6.92 4.52 -2.93
CA THR A 233 -6.38 5.14 -4.14
C THR A 233 -7.18 6.38 -4.53
N LEU A 234 -8.52 6.33 -4.45
CA LEU A 234 -9.38 7.49 -4.67
C LEU A 234 -9.08 8.63 -3.68
N CYS A 235 -8.98 8.33 -2.39
CA CYS A 235 -8.61 9.32 -1.36
C CYS A 235 -7.23 9.93 -1.62
N LYS A 236 -6.24 9.11 -2.01
CA LYS A 236 -4.89 9.60 -2.38
C LYS A 236 -4.96 10.59 -3.54
N PHE A 237 -5.82 10.38 -4.54
CA PHE A 237 -5.97 11.30 -5.66
C PHE A 237 -6.60 12.64 -5.28
N VAL A 238 -7.70 12.62 -4.55
CA VAL A 238 -8.37 13.85 -4.10
C VAL A 238 -7.40 14.71 -3.28
N VAL A 239 -6.71 14.08 -2.32
CA VAL A 239 -5.70 14.76 -1.50
C VAL A 239 -4.53 15.26 -2.37
N GLY A 240 -4.06 14.46 -3.32
CA GLY A 240 -2.98 14.83 -4.24
C GLY A 240 -3.29 16.07 -5.08
N VAL A 241 -4.47 16.12 -5.70
CA VAL A 241 -4.92 17.26 -6.51
C VAL A 241 -5.00 18.53 -5.67
N LEU A 242 -5.64 18.45 -4.49
CA LEU A 242 -5.79 19.61 -3.59
C LEU A 242 -4.43 20.10 -3.07
N THR A 243 -3.49 19.19 -2.80
CA THR A 243 -2.13 19.54 -2.35
C THR A 243 -1.36 20.26 -3.45
N ILE A 244 -1.44 19.77 -4.70
CA ILE A 244 -0.74 20.37 -5.83
C ILE A 244 -1.36 21.73 -6.17
N ALA A 245 -2.69 21.85 -6.18
CA ALA A 245 -3.37 23.13 -6.34
C ALA A 245 -2.94 24.13 -5.27
N HIS A 246 -2.84 23.69 -4.01
CA HIS A 246 -2.34 24.50 -2.91
C HIS A 246 -0.89 24.97 -3.12
N TRP A 247 0.01 24.09 -3.58
CA TRP A 247 1.40 24.47 -3.86
C TRP A 247 1.53 25.40 -5.06
N LEU A 248 0.75 25.18 -6.12
CA LEU A 248 0.71 26.07 -7.28
C LEU A 248 0.18 27.45 -6.89
N ALA A 249 -0.85 27.53 -6.04
CA ALA A 249 -1.36 28.78 -5.51
C ALA A 249 -0.34 29.52 -4.63
N CYS A 250 0.32 28.81 -3.71
CA CYS A 250 1.36 29.39 -2.87
C CYS A 250 2.54 29.89 -3.69
N GLY A 251 2.98 29.12 -4.70
CA GLY A 251 4.05 29.54 -5.58
C GLY A 251 3.67 30.76 -6.44
N PHE A 252 2.41 30.87 -6.88
CA PHE A 252 1.98 32.02 -7.67
C PHE A 252 2.05 33.33 -6.87
N ASN A 253 1.57 33.32 -5.63
CA ASN A 253 1.72 34.48 -4.75
C ASN A 253 3.17 34.68 -4.29
N LEU A 254 3.98 33.61 -4.22
CA LEU A 254 5.40 33.72 -3.89
C LEU A 254 6.20 34.48 -4.96
N VAL A 255 5.84 34.36 -6.24
CA VAL A 255 6.45 35.17 -7.32
C VAL A 255 6.32 36.65 -7.02
N VAL A 256 5.11 37.11 -6.67
CA VAL A 256 4.84 38.51 -6.28
C VAL A 256 5.68 38.95 -5.08
N ARG A 257 5.96 38.05 -4.12
CA ARG A 257 6.79 38.36 -2.94
C ARG A 257 8.29 38.45 -3.24
N ILE A 258 8.75 37.79 -4.29
CA ILE A 258 10.17 37.76 -4.68
C ILE A 258 10.50 38.93 -5.59
N GLU A 259 9.59 39.28 -6.51
CA GLU A 259 9.77 40.34 -7.50
C GLU A 259 10.07 41.70 -6.81
N GLU A 260 11.07 42.42 -7.32
CA GLU A 260 11.56 43.68 -6.74
C GLU A 260 10.84 44.91 -7.32
N ASP A 261 10.18 44.77 -8.47
CA ASP A 261 9.52 45.87 -9.19
C ASP A 261 8.02 45.98 -8.82
N PRO A 262 7.51 47.17 -8.46
CA PRO A 262 6.11 47.41 -8.09
C PRO A 262 5.19 47.58 -9.30
N GLU A 263 5.63 47.24 -10.52
CA GLU A 263 4.73 47.25 -11.67
C GLU A 263 3.61 46.24 -11.44
N LEU A 264 2.38 46.72 -11.58
CA LEU A 264 1.10 46.03 -11.39
C LEU A 264 1.20 44.49 -11.49
N ASN A 265 1.05 43.77 -10.38
CA ASN A 265 1.07 42.30 -10.35
C ASN A 265 -0.35 41.71 -10.51
N TRP A 266 -0.47 40.38 -10.55
CA TRP A 266 -1.78 39.73 -10.69
C TRP A 266 -2.76 40.06 -9.55
N VAL A 267 -2.26 40.25 -8.31
CA VAL A 267 -3.09 40.58 -7.13
C VAL A 267 -3.67 41.97 -7.31
N ASP A 268 -2.83 42.95 -7.64
CA ASP A 268 -3.25 44.33 -7.86
C ASP A 268 -4.27 44.40 -8.99
N ARG A 269 -4.01 43.71 -10.11
CA ARG A 269 -4.90 43.69 -11.29
C ARG A 269 -6.24 43.01 -11.03
N TYR A 270 -6.26 41.91 -10.27
CA TYR A 270 -7.49 41.19 -9.98
C TYR A 270 -8.37 41.98 -9.03
N PHE A 271 -7.80 42.45 -7.90
CA PHE A 271 -8.57 43.15 -6.86
C PHE A 271 -8.88 44.61 -7.23
N SER A 272 -8.14 45.25 -8.14
CA SER A 272 -8.48 46.59 -8.64
C SER A 272 -9.84 46.62 -9.34
N ASN A 273 -10.27 45.51 -9.96
CA ASN A 273 -11.55 45.44 -10.68
C ASN A 273 -12.76 45.31 -9.75
N PHE A 274 -12.55 44.99 -8.46
CA PHE A 274 -13.60 44.79 -7.46
C PHE A 274 -13.63 45.88 -6.38
N GLN A 275 -12.65 46.78 -6.36
CA GLN A 275 -12.58 47.88 -5.39
C GLN A 275 -13.45 49.06 -5.83
N ASP A 276 -14.75 48.96 -5.55
CA ASP A 276 -15.63 50.11 -5.48
C ASP A 276 -15.63 50.65 -4.03
N VAL A 277 -15.12 51.88 -3.85
CA VAL A 277 -15.41 52.81 -2.73
C VAL A 277 -14.56 52.79 -1.44
N GLU A 278 -13.80 51.76 -1.07
CA GLU A 278 -12.84 51.86 0.07
C GLU A 278 -11.49 51.15 -0.18
N LEU A 279 -10.38 51.91 -0.15
CA LEU A 279 -9.00 51.46 -0.33
C LEU A 279 -8.52 50.55 0.82
N LYS A 280 -9.11 49.37 0.99
CA LYS A 280 -8.56 48.34 1.88
C LYS A 280 -7.79 47.31 1.07
N PRO A 281 -6.49 47.06 1.36
CA PRO A 281 -5.75 45.99 0.69
C PRO A 281 -6.42 44.64 1.02
N PRO A 282 -6.44 43.69 0.06
CA PRO A 282 -7.06 42.39 0.28
C PRO A 282 -6.36 41.66 1.43
N SER A 283 -7.15 40.97 2.24
CA SER A 283 -6.63 40.12 3.30
C SER A 283 -5.86 38.94 2.71
N ASN A 284 -4.90 38.40 3.49
CA ASN A 284 -4.13 37.22 3.07
C ASN A 284 -5.03 36.01 2.75
N ALA A 285 -6.22 35.92 3.36
CA ALA A 285 -7.18 34.87 3.08
C ALA A 285 -7.85 35.07 1.71
N GLU A 286 -8.24 36.29 1.35
CA GLU A 286 -8.82 36.60 0.04
C GLU A 286 -7.82 36.33 -1.09
N VAL A 287 -6.57 36.77 -0.93
CA VAL A 287 -5.52 36.50 -1.92
C VAL A 287 -5.24 35.00 -2.04
N TYR A 288 -5.26 34.25 -0.93
CA TYR A 288 -5.10 32.80 -0.97
C TYR A 288 -6.24 32.09 -1.70
N ILE A 289 -7.49 32.48 -1.42
CA ILE A 289 -8.67 31.89 -2.07
C ILE A 289 -8.63 32.17 -3.57
N ALA A 290 -8.29 33.40 -3.99
CA ALA A 290 -8.13 33.75 -5.40
C ALA A 290 -7.01 32.95 -6.08
N ALA A 291 -5.83 32.84 -5.45
CA ALA A 291 -4.72 32.05 -5.97
C ALA A 291 -5.06 30.54 -6.07
N PHE A 292 -5.79 30.00 -5.09
CA PHE A 292 -6.24 28.60 -5.08
C PHE A 292 -7.29 28.33 -6.15
N TYR A 293 -8.22 29.27 -6.36
CA TYR A 293 -9.16 29.24 -7.45
C TYR A 293 -8.45 29.26 -8.82
N TRP A 294 -7.49 30.16 -9.02
CA TRP A 294 -6.66 30.18 -10.23
C TRP A 294 -5.95 28.84 -10.43
N ALA A 295 -5.33 28.29 -9.39
CA ALA A 295 -4.62 27.00 -9.50
C ALA A 295 -5.57 25.86 -9.92
N LEU A 296 -6.78 25.80 -9.35
CA LEU A 296 -7.77 24.79 -9.73
C LEU A 296 -8.26 24.96 -11.17
N VAL A 297 -8.63 26.17 -11.57
CA VAL A 297 -9.13 26.48 -12.92
C VAL A 297 -8.07 26.21 -13.99
N THR A 298 -6.79 26.51 -13.69
CA THR A 298 -5.65 26.23 -14.56
C THR A 298 -5.36 24.73 -14.64
N MET A 299 -5.30 24.02 -13.50
CA MET A 299 -5.07 22.56 -13.49
C MET A 299 -6.16 21.77 -14.21
N THR A 300 -7.42 22.20 -14.06
CA THR A 300 -8.58 21.56 -14.68
C THR A 300 -8.82 22.00 -16.12
N THR A 301 -7.94 22.86 -16.67
CA THR A 301 -8.02 23.38 -18.04
C THR A 301 -9.30 24.18 -18.34
N ILE A 302 -10.00 24.69 -17.32
CA ILE A 302 -11.21 25.52 -17.48
C ILE A 302 -10.82 26.92 -17.99
N GLY A 303 -9.80 27.53 -17.37
CA GLY A 303 -9.18 28.78 -17.84
C GLY A 303 -10.13 29.96 -18.09
N TYR A 304 -10.90 30.41 -17.10
CA TYR A 304 -11.82 31.56 -17.27
C TYR A 304 -11.12 32.86 -17.70
N GLY A 305 -9.83 33.03 -17.38
CA GLY A 305 -9.01 34.18 -17.79
C GLY A 305 -9.22 35.45 -16.96
N ASP A 306 -9.96 35.36 -15.86
CA ASP A 306 -10.22 36.44 -14.90
C ASP A 306 -8.99 36.78 -14.04
N ILE A 307 -8.18 35.78 -13.69
CA ILE A 307 -6.84 35.95 -13.11
C ILE A 307 -5.80 35.62 -14.18
N SER A 308 -4.97 36.60 -14.55
CA SER A 308 -3.92 36.47 -15.56
C SER A 308 -2.62 37.11 -15.09
N PRO A 309 -1.46 36.58 -15.49
CA PRO A 309 -0.17 37.15 -15.12
C PRO A 309 -0.01 38.54 -15.76
N ALA A 310 0.42 39.49 -14.95
CA ALA A 310 0.78 40.82 -15.37
C ALA A 310 2.28 40.90 -15.71
N THR A 311 3.14 40.29 -14.89
CA THR A 311 4.61 40.36 -15.07
C THR A 311 5.18 39.20 -15.90
N THR A 312 6.40 39.38 -16.42
CA THR A 312 7.09 38.31 -17.17
C THR A 312 7.43 37.13 -16.26
N ALA A 313 7.76 37.38 -14.98
CA ALA A 313 8.04 36.33 -14.00
C ALA A 313 6.77 35.49 -13.72
N GLU A 314 5.62 36.15 -13.57
CA GLU A 314 4.33 35.49 -13.42
C GLU A 314 3.97 34.63 -14.65
N ARG A 315 4.25 35.11 -15.87
CA ARG A 315 4.04 34.31 -17.11
C ARG A 315 4.91 33.06 -17.15
N PHE A 316 6.18 33.15 -16.79
CA PHE A 316 7.05 31.97 -16.71
C PHE A 316 6.54 30.96 -15.68
N TYR A 317 6.09 31.45 -14.52
CA TYR A 317 5.50 30.61 -13.49
C TYR A 317 4.21 29.94 -13.97
N GLU A 318 3.31 30.68 -14.63
CA GLU A 318 2.07 30.14 -15.17
C GLU A 318 2.33 29.06 -16.23
N ILE A 319 3.28 29.26 -17.16
CA ILE A 319 3.65 28.23 -18.14
C ILE A 319 4.10 26.94 -17.44
N PHE A 320 4.93 27.05 -16.42
CA PHE A 320 5.38 25.91 -15.63
C PHE A 320 4.22 25.24 -14.86
N ALA A 321 3.36 26.04 -14.24
CA ALA A 321 2.18 25.58 -13.51
C ALA A 321 1.17 24.87 -14.43
N MET A 322 0.96 25.35 -15.66
CA MET A 322 0.10 24.70 -16.65
C MET A 322 0.64 23.33 -17.05
N LEU A 323 1.94 23.21 -17.33
CA LEU A 323 2.56 21.94 -17.72
C LEU A 323 2.43 20.89 -16.61
N ILE A 324 2.75 21.24 -15.37
CA ILE A 324 2.65 20.33 -14.22
C ILE A 324 1.18 20.04 -13.91
N GLY A 325 0.37 21.09 -13.80
CA GLY A 325 -1.02 21.01 -13.40
C GLY A 325 -1.85 20.12 -14.33
N THR A 326 -1.73 20.36 -15.64
CA THR A 326 -2.45 19.58 -16.66
C THR A 326 -1.96 18.13 -16.70
N SER A 327 -0.65 17.89 -16.59
CA SER A 327 -0.09 16.53 -16.57
C SER A 327 -0.59 15.71 -15.37
N VAL A 328 -0.62 16.33 -14.18
CA VAL A 328 -1.15 15.71 -12.96
C VAL A 328 -2.64 15.46 -13.10
N PHE A 329 -3.40 16.44 -13.58
CA PHE A 329 -4.84 16.29 -13.76
C PHE A 329 -5.19 15.16 -14.74
N ALA A 330 -4.50 15.08 -15.88
CA ALA A 330 -4.65 13.98 -16.84
C ALA A 330 -4.34 12.61 -16.23
N TYR A 331 -3.26 12.50 -15.45
CA TYR A 331 -2.92 11.27 -14.73
C TYR A 331 -4.00 10.86 -13.73
N VAL A 332 -4.55 11.82 -12.98
CA VAL A 332 -5.62 11.57 -12.03
C VAL A 332 -6.88 11.08 -12.74
N VAL A 333 -7.31 11.75 -13.82
CA VAL A 333 -8.48 11.32 -14.61
C VAL A 333 -8.29 9.90 -15.15
N GLY A 334 -7.14 9.58 -15.76
CA GLY A 334 -6.88 8.23 -16.28
C GLY A 334 -6.89 7.15 -15.18
N SER A 335 -6.39 7.50 -14.00
CA SER A 335 -6.42 6.59 -12.85
C SER A 335 -7.83 6.42 -12.28
N LEU A 336 -8.65 7.47 -12.25
CA LEU A 336 -10.05 7.40 -11.83
C LEU A 336 -10.86 6.48 -12.75
N VAL A 337 -10.68 6.58 -14.07
CA VAL A 337 -11.30 5.67 -15.05
C VAL A 337 -10.91 4.22 -14.72
N THR A 338 -9.62 3.97 -14.46
CA THR A 338 -9.12 2.62 -14.11
C THR A 338 -9.75 2.10 -12.82
N ILE A 339 -9.92 2.93 -11.79
CA ILE A 339 -10.58 2.52 -10.54
C ILE A 339 -12.05 2.16 -10.81
N VAL A 340 -12.77 3.01 -11.54
CA VAL A 340 -14.19 2.79 -11.84
C VAL A 340 -14.37 1.49 -12.63
N SER A 341 -13.53 1.24 -13.64
CA SER A 341 -13.55 -0.01 -14.41
C SER A 341 -13.26 -1.25 -13.56
N ASN A 342 -12.42 -1.12 -12.52
CA ASN A 342 -12.06 -2.23 -11.63
C ASN A 342 -13.06 -2.44 -10.47
N MET A 343 -13.83 -1.41 -10.10
CA MET A 343 -14.80 -1.52 -9.01
C MET A 343 -15.88 -2.55 -9.29
N ASP A 344 -16.30 -2.70 -10.54
CA ASP A 344 -17.33 -3.66 -10.94
C ASP A 344 -16.80 -4.79 -11.83
N ARG A 345 -15.56 -5.23 -11.58
CA ARG A 345 -14.90 -6.28 -12.37
C ARG A 345 -15.75 -7.55 -12.50
N LYS A 346 -16.42 -7.99 -11.42
CA LYS A 346 -17.24 -9.20 -11.44
C LYS A 346 -18.49 -9.05 -12.31
N SER A 347 -19.18 -7.90 -12.27
CA SER A 347 -20.32 -7.70 -13.16
C SER A 347 -19.87 -7.55 -14.60
N ASN A 348 -18.77 -6.83 -14.85
CA ASN A 348 -18.20 -6.68 -16.19
C ASN A 348 -17.89 -8.04 -16.82
N GLN A 349 -17.20 -8.93 -16.09
CA GLN A 349 -16.92 -10.30 -16.55
C GLN A 349 -18.20 -11.11 -16.84
N PHE A 350 -19.24 -10.95 -16.02
CA PHE A 350 -20.51 -11.61 -16.27
C PHE A 350 -21.22 -11.06 -17.52
N TYR A 351 -21.19 -9.75 -17.74
CA TYR A 351 -21.75 -9.17 -18.95
C TYR A 351 -20.99 -9.60 -20.21
N GLU A 352 -19.66 -9.64 -20.16
CA GLU A 352 -18.82 -10.19 -21.24
C GLU A 352 -19.15 -11.67 -21.55
N LEU A 353 -19.37 -12.49 -20.52
CA LEU A 353 -19.83 -13.88 -20.69
C LEU A 353 -21.21 -13.94 -21.36
N MET A 354 -22.14 -13.09 -20.92
CA MET A 354 -23.50 -13.04 -21.49
C MET A 354 -23.49 -12.61 -22.95
N ASP A 355 -22.62 -11.68 -23.33
CA ASP A 355 -22.47 -11.24 -24.72
C ASP A 355 -21.86 -12.35 -25.58
N THR A 356 -20.83 -13.02 -25.09
CA THR A 356 -20.23 -14.20 -25.74
C THR A 356 -21.27 -15.30 -25.94
N LEU A 357 -22.09 -15.56 -24.92
CA LEU A 357 -23.18 -16.53 -24.96
C LEU A 357 -24.23 -16.17 -26.02
N ASN A 358 -24.61 -14.88 -26.11
CA ASN A 358 -25.56 -14.43 -27.11
C ASN A 358 -25.02 -14.65 -28.53
N GLY A 359 -23.73 -14.34 -28.78
CA GLY A 359 -23.08 -14.61 -30.07
C GLY A 359 -23.09 -16.10 -30.43
N PHE A 360 -22.74 -16.97 -29.48
CA PHE A 360 -22.79 -18.43 -29.65
C PHE A 360 -24.20 -18.95 -30.01
N MET A 361 -25.23 -18.46 -29.33
CA MET A 361 -26.62 -18.86 -29.59
C MET A 361 -27.18 -18.30 -30.91
N GLU A 362 -26.62 -17.21 -31.40
CA GLU A 362 -26.94 -16.62 -32.70
C GLU A 362 -26.30 -17.44 -33.83
N GLU A 363 -25.00 -17.71 -33.74
CA GLU A 363 -24.24 -18.50 -34.72
C GLU A 363 -24.85 -19.90 -34.95
N LEU A 364 -25.29 -20.56 -33.88
CA LEU A 364 -25.91 -21.89 -33.95
C LEU A 364 -27.43 -21.86 -34.16
N ASN A 365 -28.04 -20.69 -34.34
CA ASN A 365 -29.48 -20.53 -34.56
C ASN A 365 -30.38 -21.25 -33.51
N PHE A 366 -30.07 -21.06 -32.23
CA PHE A 366 -30.88 -21.65 -31.15
C PHE A 366 -32.32 -21.15 -31.17
N SER A 367 -33.27 -22.01 -30.78
CA SER A 367 -34.67 -21.61 -30.58
C SER A 367 -34.80 -20.61 -29.42
N GLU A 368 -35.82 -19.73 -29.48
CA GLU A 368 -36.04 -18.71 -28.44
C GLU A 368 -36.23 -19.29 -27.04
N ASP A 369 -36.85 -20.46 -26.94
CA ASP A 369 -37.05 -21.13 -25.65
C ASP A 369 -35.73 -21.67 -25.09
N LEU A 370 -34.86 -22.25 -25.94
CA LEU A 370 -33.54 -22.68 -25.52
C LEU A 370 -32.66 -21.49 -25.12
N ARG A 371 -32.72 -20.38 -25.89
CA ARG A 371 -32.02 -19.14 -25.56
C ARG A 371 -32.40 -18.64 -24.17
N LYS A 372 -33.70 -18.57 -23.85
CA LYS A 372 -34.18 -18.18 -22.52
C LYS A 372 -33.68 -19.14 -21.43
N LYS A 373 -33.77 -20.46 -21.67
CA LYS A 373 -33.34 -21.49 -20.71
C LYS A 373 -31.86 -21.33 -20.36
N VAL A 374 -30.99 -21.18 -21.36
CA VAL A 374 -29.53 -21.05 -21.16
C VAL A 374 -29.18 -19.73 -20.47
N ARG A 375 -29.79 -18.59 -20.83
CA ARG A 375 -29.56 -17.31 -20.13
C ARG A 375 -29.96 -17.38 -18.66
N ASN A 376 -31.10 -18.03 -18.35
CA ASN A 376 -31.57 -18.19 -16.97
C ASN A 376 -30.62 -19.06 -16.15
N PHE A 377 -30.06 -20.12 -16.75
CA PHE A 377 -29.03 -20.94 -16.12
C PHE A 377 -27.82 -20.10 -15.67
N PHE A 378 -27.20 -19.35 -16.57
CA PHE A 378 -26.02 -18.53 -16.21
C PHE A 378 -26.35 -17.40 -15.23
N ARG A 379 -27.54 -16.79 -15.31
CA ARG A 379 -28.01 -15.81 -14.31
C ARG A 379 -28.17 -16.42 -12.93
N PHE A 380 -28.72 -17.64 -12.84
CA PHE A 380 -28.84 -18.37 -11.58
C PHE A 380 -27.47 -18.79 -11.04
N GLN A 381 -26.60 -19.25 -11.93
CA GLN A 381 -25.23 -19.64 -11.59
C GLN A 381 -24.44 -18.45 -11.01
N ARG A 382 -24.56 -17.24 -11.57
CA ARG A 382 -23.94 -16.02 -11.01
C ARG A 382 -24.32 -15.78 -9.55
N ASN A 383 -25.59 -15.97 -9.21
CA ASN A 383 -26.07 -15.77 -7.83
C ASN A 383 -25.57 -16.86 -6.87
N SER A 384 -25.08 -17.99 -7.41
CA SER A 384 -24.62 -19.16 -6.66
C SER A 384 -23.10 -19.38 -6.75
N SER A 385 -22.38 -18.62 -7.60
CA SER A 385 -20.99 -18.89 -8.02
C SER A 385 -19.92 -18.56 -6.99
N ASN A 386 -20.26 -17.87 -5.89
CA ASN A 386 -19.28 -17.50 -4.87
C ASN A 386 -18.55 -18.74 -4.33
N VAL A 387 -19.24 -19.89 -4.20
CA VAL A 387 -18.65 -21.09 -3.60
C VAL A 387 -17.62 -21.76 -4.50
N ALA A 388 -17.89 -21.88 -5.81
CA ALA A 388 -16.93 -22.39 -6.79
C ALA A 388 -15.70 -21.46 -6.91
N GLU A 389 -15.93 -20.15 -6.82
CA GLU A 389 -14.86 -19.16 -6.84
C GLU A 389 -13.96 -19.28 -5.59
N TYR A 390 -14.43 -19.69 -4.43
CA TYR A 390 -13.54 -19.86 -3.26
C TYR A 390 -12.62 -21.09 -3.33
N ARG A 391 -12.91 -22.06 -4.22
CA ARG A 391 -12.10 -23.29 -4.36
C ARG A 391 -10.65 -23.00 -4.77
N HIS A 392 -10.44 -22.07 -5.71
CA HIS A 392 -9.08 -21.71 -6.12
C HIS A 392 -8.30 -21.01 -5.00
N LEU A 393 -8.99 -20.32 -4.07
CA LEU A 393 -8.36 -19.74 -2.89
C LEU A 393 -7.94 -20.83 -1.91
N LEU A 394 -8.81 -21.81 -1.66
CA LEU A 394 -8.50 -22.98 -0.80
C LEU A 394 -7.27 -23.74 -1.32
N ALA A 395 -7.13 -23.91 -2.64
CA ALA A 395 -6.01 -24.58 -3.27
C ALA A 395 -4.65 -23.88 -3.04
N ARG A 396 -4.64 -22.56 -2.82
CA ARG A 396 -3.42 -21.77 -2.55
C ARG A 396 -3.02 -21.73 -1.08
N MET A 397 -3.89 -22.19 -0.18
CA MET A 397 -3.61 -22.25 1.25
C MET A 397 -2.70 -23.44 1.59
N SER A 398 -1.93 -23.30 2.68
CA SER A 398 -1.22 -24.42 3.28
C SER A 398 -2.20 -25.49 3.79
N PRO A 399 -1.82 -26.78 3.84
CA PRO A 399 -2.75 -27.87 4.20
C PRO A 399 -3.50 -27.64 5.52
N ALA A 400 -2.81 -27.14 6.56
CA ALA A 400 -3.42 -26.89 7.86
C ALA A 400 -4.52 -25.82 7.80
N ILE A 401 -4.25 -24.68 7.14
CA ILE A 401 -5.21 -23.58 7.00
C ILE A 401 -6.37 -24.01 6.11
N ARG A 402 -6.10 -24.77 5.05
CA ARG A 402 -7.14 -25.30 4.15
C ARG A 402 -8.14 -26.18 4.91
N GLY A 403 -7.65 -27.09 5.74
CA GLY A 403 -8.50 -27.96 6.57
C GLY A 403 -9.36 -27.17 7.55
N GLU A 404 -8.77 -26.15 8.19
CA GLU A 404 -9.48 -25.28 9.14
C GLU A 404 -10.61 -24.48 8.46
N VAL A 405 -10.34 -23.90 7.29
CA VAL A 405 -11.33 -23.14 6.51
C VAL A 405 -12.43 -24.06 5.95
N ALA A 406 -12.06 -25.22 5.38
CA ALA A 406 -13.02 -26.19 4.88
C ALA A 406 -13.94 -26.73 5.99
N GLY A 407 -13.39 -26.96 7.19
CA GLY A 407 -14.14 -27.33 8.37
C GLY A 407 -15.15 -26.26 8.82
N GLN A 408 -14.79 -24.97 8.74
CA GLN A 408 -15.74 -23.89 9.04
C GLN A 408 -16.83 -23.73 7.99
N GLN A 409 -16.49 -23.83 6.70
CA GLN A 409 -17.44 -23.59 5.61
C GLN A 409 -18.44 -24.74 5.44
N CYS A 410 -17.95 -25.98 5.41
CA CYS A 410 -18.76 -27.16 5.10
C CYS A 410 -18.94 -28.09 6.30
N GLY A 411 -17.96 -28.15 7.22
CA GLY A 411 -17.96 -29.13 8.32
C GLY A 411 -19.16 -29.01 9.26
N LYS A 412 -19.61 -27.79 9.61
CA LYS A 412 -20.83 -27.61 10.43
C LYS A 412 -22.07 -28.17 9.75
N TRP A 413 -22.28 -27.87 8.48
CA TRP A 413 -23.43 -28.38 7.74
C TRP A 413 -23.32 -29.90 7.52
N LEU A 414 -22.17 -30.42 7.12
CA LEU A 414 -21.95 -31.86 6.97
C LEU A 414 -22.22 -32.63 8.27
N SER A 415 -21.84 -32.06 9.43
CA SER A 415 -22.12 -32.67 10.73
C SER A 415 -23.60 -32.72 11.12
N THR A 416 -24.49 -32.03 10.39
CA THR A 416 -25.95 -32.15 10.59
C THR A 416 -26.56 -33.33 9.84
N ILE A 417 -25.81 -33.92 8.90
CA ILE A 417 -26.27 -35.05 8.12
C ILE A 417 -26.11 -36.31 8.98
N PRO A 418 -27.19 -37.11 9.20
CA PRO A 418 -27.15 -38.28 10.07
C PRO A 418 -26.04 -39.27 9.74
N PHE A 419 -25.67 -39.38 8.46
CA PHE A 419 -24.58 -40.23 7.96
C PHE A 419 -23.22 -39.90 8.61
N PHE A 420 -22.95 -38.63 8.94
CA PHE A 420 -21.66 -38.17 9.48
C PHE A 420 -21.66 -37.99 11.02
N HIS A 421 -22.78 -38.18 11.72
CA HIS A 421 -22.87 -37.89 13.17
C HIS A 421 -21.86 -38.66 14.04
N LYS A 422 -21.45 -39.86 13.62
CA LYS A 422 -20.47 -40.69 14.35
C LYS A 422 -19.08 -40.65 13.73
N ALA A 423 -18.88 -39.87 12.67
CA ALA A 423 -17.60 -39.80 11.98
C ALA A 423 -16.63 -38.87 12.76
N PRO A 424 -15.32 -39.19 12.77
CA PRO A 424 -14.30 -38.28 13.28
C PRO A 424 -14.34 -36.93 12.54
N ILE A 425 -14.03 -35.84 13.25
CA ILE A 425 -14.09 -34.50 12.65
C ILE A 425 -13.03 -34.33 11.55
N GLU A 426 -11.90 -35.02 11.68
CA GLU A 426 -10.84 -35.07 10.68
C GLU A 426 -11.33 -35.68 9.37
N PHE A 427 -12.14 -36.75 9.44
CA PHE A 427 -12.74 -37.37 8.27
C PHE A 427 -13.75 -36.42 7.59
N VAL A 428 -14.59 -35.74 8.37
CA VAL A 428 -15.53 -34.74 7.83
C VAL A 428 -14.79 -33.58 7.17
N GLN A 429 -13.65 -33.16 7.71
CA GLN A 429 -12.79 -32.13 7.12
C GLN A 429 -12.12 -32.58 5.81
N GLU A 430 -11.72 -33.85 5.69
CA GLU A 430 -11.22 -34.41 4.44
C GLU A 430 -12.32 -34.46 3.38
N ILE A 431 -13.51 -34.94 3.74
CA ILE A 431 -14.68 -34.92 2.84
C ILE A 431 -15.02 -33.49 2.41
N ALA A 432 -15.00 -32.53 3.35
CA ALA A 432 -15.25 -31.12 3.05
C ALA A 432 -14.29 -30.54 2.00
N GLN A 433 -13.05 -31.04 1.92
CA GLN A 433 -12.07 -30.63 0.92
C GLN A 433 -12.30 -31.28 -0.46
N CYS A 434 -12.97 -32.44 -0.49
CA CYS A 434 -13.28 -33.18 -1.71
C CYS A 434 -14.59 -32.76 -2.37
N LEU A 435 -15.51 -32.12 -1.63
CA LEU A 435 -16.79 -31.65 -2.17
C LEU A 435 -16.60 -30.73 -3.37
N ASP A 436 -17.41 -30.92 -4.41
CA ASP A 436 -17.53 -29.99 -5.52
C ASP A 436 -18.94 -29.40 -5.57
N VAL A 437 -19.05 -28.12 -5.92
CA VAL A 437 -20.31 -27.40 -5.88
C VAL A 437 -20.91 -27.36 -7.28
N GLU A 438 -22.04 -28.05 -7.41
CA GLU A 438 -22.85 -28.06 -8.62
C GLU A 438 -24.19 -27.36 -8.35
N THR A 439 -24.69 -26.59 -9.31
CA THR A 439 -25.93 -25.82 -9.19
C THR A 439 -26.85 -26.16 -10.34
N PHE A 440 -28.06 -26.59 -10.01
CA PHE A 440 -29.07 -26.98 -10.99
C PHE A 440 -30.24 -25.98 -10.96
N PRO A 441 -30.71 -25.50 -12.11
CA PRO A 441 -31.93 -24.72 -12.23
C PRO A 441 -33.18 -25.57 -11.98
N GLN A 442 -34.33 -24.92 -11.79
CA GLN A 442 -35.60 -25.61 -11.56
C GLN A 442 -35.98 -26.53 -12.73
N SER A 443 -36.52 -27.70 -12.41
CA SER A 443 -37.04 -28.71 -13.36
C SER A 443 -35.98 -29.34 -14.26
N GLU A 444 -34.71 -29.31 -13.87
CA GLU A 444 -33.65 -30.09 -14.51
C GLU A 444 -33.52 -31.46 -13.83
N VAL A 445 -33.35 -32.51 -14.65
CA VAL A 445 -33.17 -33.87 -14.15
C VAL A 445 -31.70 -34.03 -13.75
N ILE A 446 -31.44 -34.22 -12.45
CA ILE A 446 -30.06 -34.40 -11.92
C ILE A 446 -29.54 -35.81 -12.21
N GLN A 447 -30.39 -36.83 -12.05
CA GLN A 447 -30.09 -38.23 -12.33
C GLN A 447 -31.37 -38.88 -12.87
N ALA A 448 -31.29 -39.55 -14.02
CA ALA A 448 -32.43 -40.29 -14.56
C ALA A 448 -32.50 -41.72 -13.98
N GLU A 449 -33.73 -42.24 -13.89
CA GLU A 449 -33.95 -43.61 -13.44
C GLU A 449 -33.33 -44.61 -14.44
N GLY A 450 -32.55 -45.56 -13.92
CA GLY A 450 -31.86 -46.57 -14.72
C GLY A 450 -30.47 -46.17 -15.23
N GLU A 451 -30.04 -44.92 -15.03
CA GLU A 451 -28.68 -44.49 -15.36
C GLU A 451 -27.68 -44.80 -14.23
N TYR A 452 -26.45 -45.14 -14.62
CA TYR A 452 -25.35 -45.37 -13.68
C TYR A 452 -24.96 -44.05 -12.98
N CYS A 453 -24.74 -44.11 -11.66
CA CYS A 453 -24.42 -42.93 -10.85
C CYS A 453 -22.94 -42.94 -10.45
N GLU A 454 -22.16 -41.99 -10.98
CA GLU A 454 -20.70 -41.88 -10.73
C GLU A 454 -20.37 -41.04 -9.48
N LYS A 455 -21.33 -40.27 -8.97
CA LYS A 455 -21.10 -39.28 -7.92
C LYS A 455 -22.21 -39.34 -6.87
N MET A 456 -21.84 -39.05 -5.62
CA MET A 456 -22.80 -38.83 -4.54
C MET A 456 -23.13 -37.35 -4.43
N TYR A 457 -24.41 -37.00 -4.55
CA TYR A 457 -24.89 -35.63 -4.35
C TYR A 457 -25.32 -35.41 -2.90
N ILE A 458 -24.97 -34.25 -2.34
CA ILE A 458 -25.38 -33.83 -1.01
C ILE A 458 -26.03 -32.45 -1.11
N VAL A 459 -27.31 -32.36 -0.78
CA VAL A 459 -28.10 -31.13 -0.95
C VAL A 459 -27.78 -30.13 0.15
N GLN A 460 -27.11 -29.04 -0.19
CA GLN A 460 -26.84 -27.94 0.74
C GLN A 460 -27.99 -26.94 0.82
N ARG A 461 -28.60 -26.61 -0.32
CA ARG A 461 -29.69 -25.63 -0.45
C ARG A 461 -30.57 -25.96 -1.64
N GLY A 462 -31.88 -25.87 -1.46
CA GLY A 462 -32.87 -26.15 -2.51
C GLY A 462 -33.76 -27.34 -2.14
N LEU A 463 -34.64 -27.68 -3.07
CA LEU A 463 -35.51 -28.86 -3.03
C LEU A 463 -35.21 -29.67 -4.28
N VAL A 464 -35.04 -30.99 -4.10
CA VAL A 464 -34.76 -31.96 -5.18
C VAL A 464 -35.99 -32.82 -5.39
#